data_AF-A0A9W7H4H1-F1
#
_entry.id   AF-A0A9W7H4H1-F1
#
_cell.length_a   1.000
_cell.length_b   1.000
_cell.length_c   1.000
_cell.angle_alpha   90.00
_cell.angle_beta   90.00
_cell.angle_gamma   90.00
#
_symmetry.space_group_name_H-M   'P 1'
#
loop_
_entity.id
_entity.type
_entity.pdbx_description
1 polymer ?
#
loop_
_entity_poly.entity_id
_entity_poly.type
_entity_poly.pdbx_seq_one_letter_code
_entity_poly.pdbx_strand_id
1 'polypeptide(L)'
;MVNLHAVGGMRKLNNDKYNTWSTCIMSYMQRQDMWEIVNGSEKEQPETEDANEMLTKWKIKAFKAMYALKKTLEEYMLEHIRDVKTQNEAWETFAKLFSKKNDTKLQLLEGELLCIKQGNMMIKQYLYKVKLLCREISKLDPATPIGDTRMKRIIVHGLKPEFRSFVIAVKGWQTQPSLVEFENLLANQEALVKQMG
;
A
#
# COMPACT_ATOMS: atom_id res chain seq x y z
N MET A 1 20.38 -12.08 -27.42
CA MET A 1 19.53 -12.83 -26.47
C MET A 1 19.41 -12.00 -25.19
N VAL A 2 18.26 -11.39 -24.93
CA VAL A 2 18.05 -10.63 -23.68
C VAL A 2 17.62 -11.62 -22.60
N ASN A 3 18.33 -11.62 -21.47
CA ASN A 3 18.16 -12.57 -20.36
C ASN A 3 16.75 -12.51 -19.76
N LEU A 4 15.89 -13.47 -20.13
CA LEU A 4 14.58 -13.71 -19.51
C LEU A 4 14.68 -14.11 -18.02
N HIS A 5 15.87 -14.45 -17.52
CA HIS A 5 16.10 -14.86 -16.14
C HIS A 5 15.75 -13.77 -15.10
N ALA A 6 15.74 -12.48 -15.46
CA ALA A 6 15.45 -11.39 -14.52
C ALA A 6 13.97 -11.37 -14.07
N VAL A 7 13.04 -11.85 -14.89
CA VAL A 7 11.61 -11.86 -14.56
C VAL A 7 11.28 -12.97 -13.56
N GLY A 8 12.05 -14.07 -13.55
CA GLY A 8 11.86 -15.20 -12.63
C GLY A 8 12.09 -14.88 -11.15
N GLY A 9 12.78 -13.78 -10.84
CA GLY A 9 13.01 -13.31 -9.47
C GLY A 9 12.00 -12.26 -8.98
N MET A 10 11.08 -11.78 -9.83
CA MET A 10 10.09 -10.78 -9.43
C MET A 10 8.95 -11.42 -8.65
N ARG A 11 8.58 -10.80 -7.52
CA ARG A 11 7.41 -11.26 -6.76
C ARG A 11 6.17 -11.12 -7.63
N LYS A 12 5.41 -12.21 -7.75
CA LYS A 12 4.18 -12.24 -8.51
C LYS A 12 3.13 -11.32 -7.88
N LEU A 13 2.31 -10.67 -8.72
CA LEU A 13 1.18 -9.87 -8.30
C LEU A 13 0.17 -10.75 -7.58
N ASN A 14 -0.25 -10.29 -6.40
CA ASN A 14 -1.31 -10.87 -5.61
C ASN A 14 -2.13 -9.75 -4.96
N ASN A 15 -3.16 -10.10 -4.19
CA ASN A 15 -4.10 -9.13 -3.63
C ASN A 15 -3.48 -8.05 -2.72
N ASP A 16 -2.28 -8.25 -2.18
CA ASP A 16 -1.67 -7.33 -1.19
C ASP A 16 -0.37 -6.67 -1.68
N LYS A 17 0.08 -6.97 -2.91
CA LYS A 17 1.41 -6.57 -3.39
C LYS A 17 1.38 -5.65 -4.59
N TYR A 18 0.24 -5.07 -4.92
CA TYR A 18 0.11 -4.23 -6.11
C TYR A 18 1.13 -3.09 -6.14
N ASN A 19 1.25 -2.28 -5.09
CA ASN A 19 2.17 -1.13 -5.09
C ASN A 19 3.64 -1.53 -5.30
N THR A 20 4.08 -2.64 -4.70
CA THR A 20 5.46 -3.14 -4.91
C THR A 20 5.62 -3.74 -6.30
N TRP A 21 4.64 -4.53 -6.75
CA TRP A 21 4.65 -5.14 -8.07
C TRP A 21 4.65 -4.09 -9.18
N SER A 22 3.76 -3.09 -9.11
CA SER A 22 3.62 -2.05 -10.13
C SER A 22 4.91 -1.26 -10.29
N THR A 23 5.54 -0.85 -9.18
CA THR A 23 6.83 -0.16 -9.21
C THR A 23 7.93 -1.03 -9.81
N CYS A 24 8.06 -2.29 -9.38
CA CYS A 24 9.08 -3.19 -9.93
C CYS A 24 8.90 -3.47 -11.42
N ILE A 25 7.66 -3.71 -11.87
CA ILE A 25 7.36 -3.97 -13.28
C ILE A 25 7.55 -2.71 -14.11
N MET A 26 7.11 -1.54 -13.65
CA MET A 26 7.35 -0.28 -14.35
C MET A 26 8.85 -0.05 -14.58
N SER A 27 9.69 -0.17 -13.55
CA SER A 27 11.15 -0.01 -13.69
C SER A 27 11.77 -1.06 -14.62
N TYR A 28 11.29 -2.30 -14.59
CA TYR A 28 11.74 -3.33 -15.52
C TYR A 28 11.38 -3.00 -16.97
N MET A 29 10.12 -2.62 -17.22
CA MET A 29 9.63 -2.27 -18.56
C MET A 29 10.36 -1.05 -19.12
N GLN A 30 10.68 -0.05 -18.29
CA GLN A 30 11.49 1.09 -18.69
C GLN A 30 12.90 0.65 -19.11
N ARG A 31 13.57 -0.18 -18.30
CA ARG A 31 14.90 -0.70 -18.62
C ARG A 31 14.95 -1.50 -19.93
N GLN A 32 13.84 -2.17 -20.27
CA GLN A 32 13.74 -3.00 -21.48
C GLN A 32 13.24 -2.22 -22.70
N ASP A 33 13.05 -0.91 -22.58
CA ASP A 33 12.37 -0.08 -23.58
C ASP A 33 11.05 -0.73 -24.02
N MET A 34 10.16 -0.99 -23.07
CA MET A 34 8.83 -1.57 -23.28
C MET A 34 7.71 -0.72 -22.67
N TRP A 35 8.06 0.23 -21.79
CA TRP A 35 7.09 0.99 -21.00
C TRP A 35 6.13 1.82 -21.85
N GLU A 36 6.60 2.41 -22.94
CA GLU A 36 5.75 3.26 -23.80
C GLU A 36 4.60 2.50 -24.49
N ILE A 37 4.72 1.18 -24.67
CA ILE A 37 3.60 0.36 -25.15
C ILE A 37 2.63 0.04 -24.01
N VAL A 38 3.15 -0.17 -22.80
CA VAL A 38 2.34 -0.50 -21.62
C VAL A 38 1.56 0.71 -21.12
N ASN A 39 2.17 1.90 -21.11
CA ASN A 39 1.49 3.14 -20.70
C ASN A 39 0.59 3.73 -21.81
N GLY A 40 0.67 3.20 -23.05
CA GLY A 40 -0.17 3.61 -24.18
C GLY A 40 0.34 4.81 -24.98
N SER A 41 1.52 5.35 -24.68
CA SER A 41 2.17 6.44 -25.44
C SER A 41 2.53 5.99 -26.87
N GLU A 42 3.00 4.75 -27.03
CA GLU A 42 3.40 4.15 -28.30
C GLU A 42 2.30 3.21 -28.81
N LYS A 43 1.49 3.69 -29.76
CA LYS A 43 0.39 2.91 -30.36
C LYS A 43 0.87 2.12 -31.58
N GLU A 44 0.09 1.12 -31.96
CA GLU A 44 0.27 0.45 -33.25
C GLU A 44 0.09 1.48 -34.37
N GLN A 45 1.14 1.72 -35.15
CA GLN A 45 1.11 2.60 -36.32
C GLN A 45 1.79 1.95 -37.52
N PRO A 46 1.15 2.00 -38.70
CA PRO A 46 1.90 2.07 -39.95
C PRO A 46 1.24 3.01 -40.98
N GLU A 47 1.95 4.02 -41.50
CA GLU A 47 1.46 4.80 -42.67
C GLU A 47 2.46 4.99 -43.82
N THR A 48 3.69 4.44 -43.76
CA THR A 48 4.70 4.65 -44.83
C THR A 48 5.48 3.38 -45.21
N GLU A 49 6.26 3.41 -46.29
CA GLU A 49 6.98 2.24 -46.85
C GLU A 49 8.04 1.63 -45.90
N ASP A 50 8.59 2.42 -44.96
CA ASP A 50 9.46 1.95 -43.86
C ASP A 50 8.67 1.29 -42.70
N ALA A 51 7.35 1.26 -42.78
CA ALA A 51 6.49 0.79 -41.70
C ALA A 51 6.61 -0.71 -41.42
N ASN A 52 7.10 -1.53 -42.35
CA ASN A 52 7.14 -2.98 -42.11
C ASN A 52 8.20 -3.36 -41.05
N GLU A 53 9.38 -2.72 -41.07
CA GLU A 53 10.41 -2.95 -40.05
C GLU A 53 10.00 -2.34 -38.69
N MET A 54 9.45 -1.12 -38.71
CA MET A 54 8.96 -0.46 -37.50
C MET A 54 7.80 -1.22 -36.84
N LEU A 55 6.83 -1.69 -37.63
CA LEU A 55 5.71 -2.52 -37.17
C LEU A 55 6.21 -3.84 -36.59
N THR A 56 7.21 -4.46 -37.21
CA THR A 56 7.81 -5.70 -36.70
C THR A 56 8.49 -5.47 -35.35
N LYS A 57 9.28 -4.41 -35.21
CA LYS A 57 9.92 -4.02 -33.94
C LYS A 57 8.87 -3.74 -32.85
N TRP A 58 7.83 -2.97 -33.19
CA TRP A 58 6.72 -2.68 -32.29
C TRP A 58 6.02 -3.96 -31.83
N LYS A 59 5.65 -4.87 -32.75
CA LYS A 59 5.01 -6.16 -32.42
C LYS A 59 5.88 -6.99 -31.48
N ILE A 60 7.19 -7.05 -31.72
CA ILE A 60 8.12 -7.78 -30.84
C ILE A 60 8.13 -7.17 -29.43
N LYS A 61 8.20 -5.83 -29.32
CA LYS A 61 8.15 -5.10 -28.04
C LYS A 61 6.83 -5.35 -27.32
N ALA A 62 5.71 -5.30 -28.04
CA ALA A 62 4.37 -5.58 -27.56
C ALA A 62 4.23 -7.02 -27.02
N PHE A 63 4.68 -8.04 -27.78
CA PHE A 63 4.64 -9.43 -27.32
C PHE A 63 5.51 -9.67 -26.07
N LYS A 64 6.70 -9.08 -26.01
CA LYS A 64 7.58 -9.16 -24.84
C LYS A 64 6.93 -8.53 -23.60
N ALA A 65 6.32 -7.35 -23.75
CA ALA A 65 5.63 -6.67 -22.68
C ALA A 65 4.44 -7.49 -22.14
N MET A 66 3.60 -8.02 -23.04
CA MET A 66 2.48 -8.89 -22.65
C MET A 66 2.94 -10.16 -21.93
N TYR A 67 4.01 -10.78 -22.44
CA TYR A 67 4.60 -11.97 -21.82
C TYR A 67 5.15 -11.67 -20.41
N ALA A 68 5.87 -10.56 -20.25
CA ALA A 68 6.42 -10.15 -18.95
C ALA A 68 5.30 -9.83 -17.94
N LEU A 69 4.24 -9.14 -18.37
CA LEU A 69 3.04 -8.95 -17.54
C LEU A 69 2.50 -10.30 -17.08
N LYS A 70 2.13 -11.19 -18.01
CA LYS A 70 1.57 -12.51 -17.67
C LYS A 70 2.47 -13.36 -16.76
N LYS A 71 3.79 -13.33 -16.96
CA LYS A 71 4.74 -14.09 -16.12
C LYS A 71 4.86 -13.59 -14.68
N THR A 72 4.52 -12.34 -14.44
CA THR A 72 4.62 -11.72 -13.11
C THR A 72 3.29 -11.73 -12.36
N LEU A 73 2.30 -12.45 -12.85
CA LEU A 73 1.00 -12.61 -12.21
C LEU A 73 0.90 -13.99 -11.52
N GLU A 74 0.20 -14.05 -10.38
CA GLU A 74 -0.32 -15.32 -9.88
C GLU A 74 -1.40 -15.86 -10.84
N GLU A 75 -1.61 -17.18 -10.85
CA GLU A 75 -2.43 -17.83 -11.88
C GLU A 75 -3.88 -17.31 -11.90
N TYR A 76 -4.51 -17.14 -10.74
CA TYR A 76 -5.87 -16.57 -10.67
C TYR A 76 -5.94 -15.09 -11.10
N MET A 77 -4.82 -14.37 -11.12
CA MET A 77 -4.80 -12.98 -11.62
C MET A 77 -4.88 -12.92 -13.14
N LEU A 78 -4.46 -13.99 -13.85
CA LEU A 78 -4.52 -14.04 -15.31
C LEU A 78 -5.95 -13.95 -15.84
N GLU A 79 -6.92 -14.43 -15.05
CA GLU A 79 -8.36 -14.37 -15.37
C GLU A 79 -8.85 -12.94 -15.62
N HIS A 80 -8.29 -11.95 -14.91
CA HIS A 80 -8.66 -10.55 -15.08
C HIS A 80 -8.22 -9.96 -16.43
N ILE A 81 -7.22 -10.55 -17.07
CA ILE A 81 -6.66 -10.09 -18.35
C ILE A 81 -6.77 -11.17 -19.44
N ARG A 82 -7.76 -12.06 -19.33
CA ARG A 82 -7.98 -13.11 -20.33
C ARG A 82 -8.35 -12.54 -21.69
N ASP A 83 -9.26 -11.56 -21.70
CA ASP A 83 -9.89 -11.04 -22.91
C ASP A 83 -9.34 -9.67 -23.36
N VAL A 84 -8.34 -9.13 -22.64
CA VAL A 84 -7.70 -7.86 -23.01
C VAL A 84 -6.85 -8.04 -24.26
N LYS A 85 -6.88 -7.04 -25.15
CA LYS A 85 -6.21 -7.09 -26.45
C LYS A 85 -4.85 -6.41 -26.43
N THR A 86 -4.66 -5.45 -25.52
CA THR A 86 -3.46 -4.64 -25.46
C THR A 86 -2.78 -4.72 -24.09
N GLN A 87 -1.48 -4.44 -24.08
CA GLN A 87 -0.64 -4.38 -22.88
C GLN A 87 -1.09 -3.24 -21.97
N ASN A 88 -1.55 -2.14 -22.57
CA ASN A 88 -2.14 -1.02 -21.87
C ASN A 88 -3.45 -1.40 -21.18
N GLU A 89 -4.39 -2.05 -21.87
CA GLU A 89 -5.61 -2.57 -21.25
C GLU A 89 -5.31 -3.54 -20.10
N ALA A 90 -4.32 -4.41 -20.26
CA ALA A 90 -3.89 -5.34 -19.21
C ALA A 90 -3.39 -4.58 -17.96
N TRP A 91 -2.54 -3.56 -18.16
CA TRP A 91 -2.01 -2.72 -17.09
C TRP A 91 -3.12 -1.94 -16.38
N GLU A 92 -3.96 -1.24 -17.16
CA GLU A 92 -5.09 -0.44 -16.65
C GLU A 92 -6.10 -1.28 -15.90
N THR A 93 -6.34 -2.52 -16.33
CA THR A 93 -7.25 -3.45 -15.63
C THR A 93 -6.78 -3.69 -14.19
N PHE A 94 -5.49 -3.95 -13.98
CA PHE A 94 -4.95 -4.10 -12.62
C PHE A 94 -4.87 -2.77 -11.87
N ALA A 95 -4.45 -1.69 -12.53
CA ALA A 95 -4.42 -0.37 -11.91
C ALA A 95 -5.79 0.03 -11.35
N LYS A 96 -6.86 -0.15 -12.13
CA LYS A 96 -8.23 0.11 -11.71
C LYS A 96 -8.72 -0.85 -10.62
N LEU A 97 -8.45 -2.15 -10.77
CA LEU A 97 -8.84 -3.16 -9.78
C LEU A 97 -8.25 -2.85 -8.40
N PHE A 98 -6.97 -2.51 -8.37
CA PHE A 98 -6.25 -2.26 -7.12
C PHE A 98 -6.43 -0.86 -6.58
N SER A 99 -6.65 0.16 -7.43
CA SER A 99 -7.12 1.48 -6.95
C SER A 99 -8.42 1.33 -6.18
N LYS A 100 -9.45 0.70 -6.75
CA LYS A 100 -10.74 0.50 -6.05
C LYS A 100 -10.60 -0.33 -4.76
N LYS A 101 -9.82 -1.41 -4.79
CA LYS A 101 -9.57 -2.25 -3.60
C LYS A 101 -8.83 -1.48 -2.51
N ASN A 102 -7.80 -0.72 -2.88
CA ASN A 102 -7.03 0.09 -1.94
C ASN A 102 -7.87 1.20 -1.34
N ASP A 103 -8.71 1.88 -2.13
CA ASP A 103 -9.63 2.93 -1.64
C ASP A 103 -10.63 2.36 -0.64
N THR A 104 -11.25 1.22 -0.97
CA THR A 104 -12.22 0.56 -0.06
C THR A 104 -11.53 0.11 1.24
N LYS A 105 -10.34 -0.47 1.14
CA LYS A 105 -9.54 -0.90 2.30
C LYS A 105 -9.09 0.29 3.14
N LEU A 106 -8.69 1.39 2.51
CA LEU A 106 -8.30 2.62 3.17
C LEU A 106 -9.47 3.18 3.98
N GLN A 107 -10.64 3.36 3.36
CA GLN A 107 -11.85 3.84 4.03
C GLN A 107 -12.24 2.96 5.23
N LEU A 108 -12.16 1.64 5.08
CA LEU A 108 -12.43 0.70 6.18
C LEU A 108 -11.45 0.89 7.34
N LEU A 109 -10.15 0.95 7.06
CA LEU A 109 -9.11 1.12 8.08
C LEU A 109 -9.20 2.49 8.77
N GLU A 110 -9.51 3.55 8.03
CA GLU A 110 -9.75 4.87 8.59
C GLU A 110 -10.98 4.88 9.50
N GLY A 111 -12.08 4.23 9.08
CA GLY A 111 -13.27 4.04 9.90
C GLY A 111 -12.98 3.27 11.20
N GLU A 112 -12.22 2.17 11.11
CA GLU A 112 -11.79 1.40 12.28
C GLU A 112 -10.92 2.24 13.22
N LEU A 113 -9.98 3.01 12.66
CA LEU A 113 -9.09 3.87 13.44
C LEU A 113 -9.85 4.99 14.17
N LEU A 114 -10.88 5.58 13.54
CA LEU A 114 -11.74 6.59 14.16
C LEU A 114 -12.55 6.02 15.33
N CYS A 115 -13.00 4.77 15.21
CA CYS A 115 -13.85 4.12 16.20
C CYS A 115 -13.07 3.30 17.24
N ILE A 116 -11.74 3.22 17.15
CA ILE A 116 -10.94 2.33 18.00
C ILE A 116 -11.06 2.72 19.48
N LYS A 117 -11.37 1.73 20.32
CA LYS A 117 -11.43 1.86 21.79
C LYS A 117 -10.48 0.87 22.44
N GLN A 118 -9.96 1.21 23.62
CA GLN A 118 -9.18 0.31 24.47
C GLN A 118 -10.01 -0.91 24.86
N GLY A 119 -11.30 -0.74 25.19
CA GLY A 119 -12.18 -1.85 25.58
C GLY A 119 -11.55 -2.66 26.72
N ASN A 120 -11.54 -3.99 26.61
CA ASN A 120 -10.91 -4.87 27.60
C ASN A 120 -9.41 -5.13 27.37
N MET A 121 -8.79 -4.45 26.39
CA MET A 121 -7.37 -4.64 26.07
C MET A 121 -6.47 -4.02 27.14
N MET A 122 -5.32 -4.66 27.36
CA MET A 122 -4.19 -4.00 28.02
C MET A 122 -3.70 -2.82 27.18
N ILE A 123 -3.10 -1.81 27.82
CA ILE A 123 -2.54 -0.64 27.14
C ILE A 123 -1.59 -1.06 26.01
N LYS A 124 -0.69 -2.02 26.25
CA LYS A 124 0.24 -2.51 25.22
C LYS A 124 -0.47 -3.08 23.99
N GLN A 125 -1.56 -3.82 24.18
CA GLN A 125 -2.35 -4.41 23.08
C GLN A 125 -3.11 -3.33 22.32
N TYR A 126 -3.72 -2.38 23.03
CA TYR A 126 -4.41 -1.25 22.43
C TYR A 126 -3.48 -0.38 21.58
N LEU A 127 -2.31 -0.02 22.12
CA LEU A 127 -1.29 0.77 21.40
C LEU A 127 -0.76 0.02 20.18
N TYR A 128 -0.53 -1.29 20.29
CA TYR A 128 -0.15 -2.12 19.14
C TYR A 128 -1.21 -2.06 18.03
N LYS A 129 -2.50 -2.19 18.38
CA LYS A 129 -3.60 -2.14 17.41
C LYS A 129 -3.69 -0.77 16.72
N VAL A 130 -3.56 0.33 17.46
CA VAL A 130 -3.51 1.69 16.88
C VAL A 130 -2.35 1.82 15.89
N LYS A 131 -1.13 1.43 16.28
CA LYS A 131 0.05 1.49 15.42
C LYS A 131 -0.09 0.64 14.17
N LEU A 132 -0.68 -0.54 14.29
CA LEU A 132 -0.92 -1.45 13.17
C LEU A 132 -1.84 -0.78 12.14
N LEU A 133 -2.98 -0.24 12.57
CA LEU A 133 -3.91 0.48 11.69
C LEU A 133 -3.23 1.68 11.02
N CYS A 134 -2.52 2.51 11.79
CA CYS A 134 -1.79 3.66 11.24
C CYS A 134 -0.77 3.24 10.18
N ARG A 135 -0.04 2.15 10.42
CA ARG A 135 0.94 1.62 9.46
C ARG A 135 0.28 1.10 8.20
N GLU A 136 -0.83 0.37 8.30
CA GLU A 136 -1.54 -0.14 7.11
C GLU A 136 -2.16 1.00 6.29
N ILE A 137 -2.70 2.04 6.95
CA ILE A 137 -3.16 3.27 6.28
C ILE A 137 -2.01 3.94 5.53
N SER A 138 -0.86 4.15 6.17
CA SER A 138 0.30 4.78 5.51
C SER A 138 0.87 3.99 4.34
N LYS A 139 0.62 2.67 4.24
CA LYS A 139 1.01 1.89 3.05
C LYS A 139 0.08 2.12 1.86
N LEU A 140 -1.19 2.40 2.13
CA LEU A 140 -2.22 2.65 1.13
C LEU A 140 -2.24 4.11 0.69
N ASP A 141 -1.99 5.03 1.62
CA ASP A 141 -1.83 6.46 1.36
C ASP A 141 -0.52 7.01 1.97
N PRO A 142 0.60 6.89 1.23
CA PRO A 142 1.89 7.45 1.66
C PRO A 142 1.92 8.98 1.67
N ALA A 143 0.98 9.66 0.98
CA ALA A 143 0.97 11.12 0.88
C ALA A 143 0.38 11.78 2.12
N THR A 144 -0.47 11.08 2.88
CA THR A 144 -1.06 11.59 4.13
C THR A 144 -0.77 10.71 5.36
N PRO A 145 0.50 10.55 5.77
CA PRO A 145 0.85 9.72 6.91
C PRO A 145 0.23 10.23 8.22
N ILE A 146 -0.17 9.31 9.09
CA ILE A 146 -0.68 9.65 10.42
C ILE A 146 0.50 10.02 11.33
N GLY A 147 0.74 11.32 11.48
CA GLY A 147 1.77 11.84 12.37
C GLY A 147 1.48 11.63 13.86
N ASP A 148 2.53 11.67 14.67
CA ASP A 148 2.51 11.43 16.12
C ASP A 148 1.44 12.23 16.86
N THR A 149 1.25 13.50 16.52
CA THR A 149 0.22 14.35 17.14
C THR A 149 -1.19 13.82 16.89
N ARG A 150 -1.50 13.34 15.67
CA ARG A 150 -2.78 12.72 15.35
C ARG A 150 -2.93 11.38 16.06
N MET A 151 -1.86 10.57 16.11
CA MET A 151 -1.86 9.29 16.81
C MET A 151 -2.10 9.45 18.32
N LYS A 152 -1.44 10.41 18.98
CA LYS A 152 -1.68 10.73 20.39
C LYS A 152 -3.14 11.09 20.67
N ARG A 153 -3.76 11.89 19.78
CA ARG A 153 -5.19 12.21 19.91
C ARG A 153 -6.06 10.95 19.80
N ILE A 154 -5.82 10.08 18.82
CA ILE A 154 -6.58 8.83 18.64
C ILE A 154 -6.47 7.96 19.90
N ILE A 155 -5.25 7.76 20.41
CA ILE A 155 -4.99 7.02 21.64
C ILE A 155 -5.83 7.59 22.79
N VAL A 156 -5.72 8.90 23.05
CA VAL A 156 -6.46 9.55 24.13
C VAL A 156 -7.99 9.38 24.03
N HIS A 157 -8.56 9.45 22.82
CA HIS A 157 -10.01 9.33 22.62
C HIS A 157 -10.53 7.88 22.76
N GLY A 158 -9.66 6.89 22.59
CA GLY A 158 -10.03 5.48 22.72
C GLY A 158 -9.75 4.88 24.09
N LEU A 159 -8.93 5.51 24.93
CA LEU A 159 -8.65 5.05 26.30
C LEU A 159 -9.91 4.91 27.16
N LYS A 160 -9.86 3.99 28.12
CA LYS A 160 -10.90 3.84 29.16
C LYS A 160 -11.05 5.13 29.97
N PRO A 161 -12.26 5.41 30.51
CA PRO A 161 -12.50 6.58 31.36
C PRO A 161 -11.55 6.67 32.58
N GLU A 162 -11.06 5.54 33.08
CA GLU A 162 -10.12 5.43 34.20
C GLU A 162 -8.81 6.22 33.96
N PHE A 163 -8.39 6.38 32.70
CA PHE A 163 -7.18 7.14 32.35
C PHE A 163 -7.42 8.66 32.22
N ARG A 164 -8.66 9.15 32.38
CA ARG A 164 -8.98 10.59 32.14
C ARG A 164 -8.17 11.52 33.02
N SER A 165 -8.12 11.29 34.33
CA SER A 165 -7.39 12.14 35.27
C SER A 165 -5.89 12.16 34.96
N PHE A 166 -5.33 11.00 34.63
CA PHE A 166 -3.93 10.87 34.21
C PHE A 166 -3.64 11.66 32.94
N VAL A 167 -4.47 11.52 31.90
CA VAL A 167 -4.32 12.26 30.64
C VAL A 167 -4.42 13.77 30.85
N ILE A 168 -5.33 14.23 31.71
CA ILE A 168 -5.45 15.66 32.05
C ILE A 168 -4.17 16.17 32.72
N ALA A 169 -3.60 15.41 33.66
CA ALA A 169 -2.35 15.77 34.32
C ALA A 169 -1.18 15.90 33.33
N VAL A 170 -1.01 14.92 32.43
CA VAL A 170 0.05 14.94 31.40
C VAL A 170 -0.12 16.11 30.43
N LYS A 171 -1.36 16.48 30.06
CA LYS A 171 -1.63 17.65 29.23
C LYS A 171 -1.21 18.98 29.88
N GLY A 172 -1.14 19.04 31.21
CA GLY A 172 -0.72 20.23 31.96
C GLY A 172 0.81 20.43 32.02
N TRP A 173 1.62 19.51 31.48
CA TRP A 173 3.07 19.62 31.53
C TRP A 173 3.61 20.72 30.60
N GLN A 174 4.60 21.46 31.09
CA GLN A 174 5.31 22.51 30.35
C GLN A 174 5.92 21.98 29.04
N THR A 175 6.55 20.80 29.12
CA THR A 175 7.06 20.07 27.95
C THR A 175 6.19 18.85 27.72
N GLN A 176 5.57 18.80 26.54
CA GLN A 176 4.73 17.67 26.17
C GLN A 176 5.58 16.45 25.80
N PRO A 177 5.23 15.24 26.26
CA PRO A 177 5.99 14.04 25.92
C PRO A 177 5.89 13.71 24.42
N SER A 178 6.96 13.13 23.89
CA SER A 178 6.94 12.42 22.60
C SER A 178 5.90 11.29 22.61
N LEU A 179 5.57 10.76 21.44
CA LEU A 179 4.64 9.63 21.35
C LEU A 179 5.14 8.43 22.17
N VAL A 180 6.43 8.09 22.06
CA VAL A 180 7.03 6.96 22.78
C VAL A 180 7.00 7.17 24.30
N GLU A 181 7.33 8.37 24.77
CA GLU A 181 7.25 8.69 26.20
C GLU A 181 5.80 8.60 26.71
N PHE A 182 4.84 9.12 25.94
CA PHE A 182 3.42 9.04 26.30
C PHE A 182 2.91 7.60 26.40
N GLU A 183 3.33 6.72 25.49
CA GLU A 183 3.01 5.30 25.53
C GLU A 183 3.57 4.60 26.77
N ASN A 184 4.82 4.88 27.12
CA ASN A 184 5.45 4.35 28.32
C ASN A 184 4.74 4.83 29.59
N LEU A 185 4.37 6.11 29.62
CA LEU A 185 3.59 6.72 30.70
C LEU A 185 2.24 6.01 30.91
N LEU A 186 1.51 5.71 29.84
CA LEU A 186 0.25 4.95 29.92
C LEU A 186 0.46 3.52 30.44
N ALA A 187 1.52 2.84 29.99
CA ALA A 187 1.83 1.49 30.44
C ALA A 187 2.19 1.45 31.94
N ASN A 188 2.96 2.44 32.41
CA ASN A 188 3.30 2.58 33.82
C ASN A 188 2.04 2.87 34.67
N GLN A 189 1.15 3.74 34.17
CA GLN A 189 -0.13 4.01 34.85
C GLN A 189 -0.99 2.75 34.99
N GLU A 190 -1.08 1.91 33.95
CA GLU A 190 -1.79 0.63 34.02
C GLU A 190 -1.20 -0.32 35.06
N ALA A 191 0.14 -0.37 35.18
CA ALA A 191 0.82 -1.20 36.18
C ALA A 191 0.55 -0.73 37.61
N LEU A 192 0.55 0.58 37.86
CA LEU A 192 0.27 1.15 39.18
C LEU A 192 -1.17 0.85 39.63
N VAL A 193 -2.15 1.04 38.73
CA VAL A 193 -3.56 0.76 39.05
C VAL A 193 -3.78 -0.72 39.38
N LYS A 194 -3.08 -1.64 38.72
CA LYS A 194 -3.13 -3.08 39.01
C LYS A 194 -2.49 -3.48 40.35
N GLN A 195 -1.60 -2.66 40.90
CA GLN A 195 -0.98 -2.93 42.20
C GLN A 195 -1.81 -2.37 43.37
N MET A 196 -2.70 -1.43 43.10
CA MET A 196 -3.52 -0.75 44.10
C MET A 196 -4.93 -1.33 44.27
N GLY A 197 -5.33 -2.29 43.42
CA GLY A 197 -6.61 -3.00 43.48
C GLY A 197 -6.40 -4.49 43.62
#